data_AF-A0A2P2LD66-F1
#
_entry.id   AF-A0A2P2LD66-F1
#
_cell.length_a   1.000
_cell.length_b   1.000
_cell.length_c   1.000
_cell.angle_alpha   90.00
_cell.angle_beta   90.00
_cell.angle_gamma   90.00
#
_symmetry.space_group_name_H-M   'P 1'
#
loop_
_entity.id
_entity.type
_entity.pdbx_description
1 polymer ?
#
loop_
_entity_poly.entity_id
_entity_poly.type
_entity_poly.pdbx_seq_one_letter_code
_entity_poly.pdbx_strand_id
1 'polypeptide(L)'
;MNFSFAAGSNLLSGLTGNRESRQKLNEFAKELRSFRSTDMSGCNFGDEGLFFLAESLAYNQTLEEVSFAANGITAEGIKAFDSILQSNICLRTLNISGNPIGDDGAKSLCDILADNIGIQKLQLNSTDLGDEVKIFSFKLTH
;
A
#
# COMPACT_ATOMS: atom_id res chain seq x y z
N MET A 1 -0.85 -22.72 2.48
CA MET A 1 -0.72 -22.77 1.01
C MET A 1 0.33 -21.73 0.65
N ASN A 2 1.30 -22.09 -0.19
CA ASN A 2 2.40 -21.20 -0.55
C ASN A 2 1.92 -20.33 -1.72
N PHE A 3 1.51 -19.09 -1.45
CA PHE A 3 1.31 -18.12 -2.52
C PHE A 3 2.68 -17.69 -3.01
N SER A 4 3.27 -18.50 -3.88
CA SER A 4 4.41 -18.07 -4.67
C SER A 4 3.87 -17.11 -5.72
N PHE A 5 3.79 -15.82 -5.36
CA PHE A 5 3.68 -14.75 -6.34
C PHE A 5 5.01 -14.73 -7.09
N ALA A 6 5.05 -15.40 -8.24
CA ALA A 6 6.22 -15.35 -9.09
C ALA A 6 6.41 -13.89 -9.52
N ALA A 7 7.62 -13.35 -9.39
CA ALA A 7 7.96 -12.06 -9.97
C ALA A 7 7.61 -12.10 -11.48
N GLY A 8 6.58 -11.35 -11.88
CA GLY A 8 6.09 -11.30 -13.27
C GLY A 8 4.75 -12.00 -13.53
N SER A 9 4.12 -12.68 -12.57
CA SER A 9 2.69 -13.03 -12.71
C SER A 9 1.87 -11.78 -12.46
N ASN A 10 1.34 -11.17 -13.54
CA ASN A 10 0.37 -10.08 -13.46
C ASN A 10 -0.79 -10.54 -12.57
N LEU A 11 -0.81 -10.10 -11.29
CA LEU A 11 -1.94 -10.25 -10.37
C LEU A 11 -3.26 -9.87 -11.07
N LEU A 12 -3.15 -8.95 -12.02
CA LEU A 12 -4.21 -8.29 -12.74
C LEU A 12 -4.76 -9.02 -13.97
N SER A 13 -4.04 -9.96 -14.59
CA SER A 13 -4.55 -10.62 -15.82
C SER A 13 -5.81 -11.45 -15.57
N GLY A 14 -6.17 -11.68 -14.30
CA GLY A 14 -7.38 -12.36 -13.88
C GLY A 14 -8.31 -11.55 -12.96
N LEU A 15 -8.12 -10.23 -12.82
CA LEU A 15 -8.97 -9.35 -11.98
C LEU A 15 -10.05 -8.58 -12.80
N THR A 16 -10.24 -8.96 -14.07
CA THR A 16 -11.18 -8.34 -15.01
C THR A 16 -12.65 -8.62 -14.65
N GLY A 17 -13.21 -7.84 -13.72
CA GLY A 17 -14.66 -7.59 -13.55
C GLY A 17 -15.60 -8.79 -13.36
N ASN A 18 -15.06 -10.01 -13.30
CA ASN A 18 -15.83 -11.24 -13.26
C ASN A 18 -15.95 -11.76 -11.82
N ARG A 19 -16.90 -12.68 -11.59
CA ARG A 19 -17.16 -13.27 -10.26
C ARG A 19 -15.92 -13.90 -9.63
N GLU A 20 -15.02 -14.44 -10.45
CA GLU A 20 -13.78 -15.10 -10.04
C GLU A 20 -12.77 -14.10 -9.46
N SER A 21 -12.64 -12.92 -10.07
CA SER A 21 -11.78 -11.81 -9.61
C SER A 21 -12.13 -11.39 -8.19
N ARG A 22 -13.43 -11.18 -7.94
CA ARG A 22 -13.96 -10.79 -6.62
C ARG A 22 -13.79 -11.91 -5.58
N GLN A 23 -13.88 -13.17 -5.99
CA GLN A 23 -13.62 -14.30 -5.10
C GLN A 23 -12.14 -14.35 -4.71
N LYS A 24 -11.22 -14.16 -5.65
CA LYS A 24 -9.77 -14.11 -5.36
C LYS A 24 -9.43 -12.98 -4.40
N LEU A 25 -10.02 -11.79 -4.59
CA LEU A 25 -9.86 -10.66 -3.66
C LEU A 25 -10.39 -11.01 -2.26
N ASN A 26 -11.56 -11.64 -2.16
CA ASN A 26 -12.12 -12.05 -0.86
C ASN A 26 -11.26 -13.09 -0.15
N GLU A 27 -10.73 -14.09 -0.87
CA GLU A 27 -9.84 -15.08 -0.27
C GLU A 27 -8.54 -14.44 0.18
N PHE A 28 -7.94 -13.58 -0.65
CA PHE A 28 -6.75 -12.83 -0.28
C PHE A 28 -7.00 -11.93 0.95
N ALA A 29 -8.12 -11.21 0.99
CA ALA A 29 -8.51 -10.39 2.15
C ALA A 29 -8.65 -11.21 3.43
N LYS A 30 -9.20 -12.44 3.35
CA LYS A 30 -9.27 -13.37 4.49
C LYS A 30 -7.88 -13.81 4.94
N GLU A 31 -6.99 -14.08 4.01
CA GLU A 31 -5.62 -14.46 4.33
C GLU A 31 -4.86 -13.32 4.99
N LEU A 32 -4.99 -12.09 4.49
CA LEU A 32 -4.41 -10.91 5.12
C LEU A 32 -4.88 -10.70 6.56
N ARG A 33 -6.10 -11.14 6.91
CA ARG A 33 -6.59 -11.08 8.29
C ARG A 33 -5.88 -12.06 9.23
N SER A 34 -5.13 -13.02 8.70
CA SER A 34 -4.40 -14.02 9.49
C SER A 34 -2.97 -13.59 9.84
N PHE A 35 -2.48 -12.48 9.27
CA PHE A 35 -1.11 -12.01 9.47
C PHE A 35 -1.08 -10.67 10.20
N ARG A 36 -0.09 -10.48 11.07
CA ARG A 36 0.22 -9.17 11.66
C ARG A 36 1.20 -8.36 10.81
N SER A 37 2.03 -9.03 10.04
CA SER A 37 3.04 -8.42 9.17
C SER A 37 3.11 -9.18 7.86
N THR A 38 3.20 -8.46 6.73
CA THR A 38 3.30 -9.07 5.41
C THR A 38 4.16 -8.22 4.47
N ASP A 39 4.99 -8.89 3.67
CA ASP A 39 5.78 -8.26 2.62
C ASP A 39 5.19 -8.59 1.26
N MET A 40 4.80 -7.55 0.53
CA MET A 40 4.29 -7.63 -0.83
C MET A 40 5.15 -6.80 -1.79
N SER A 41 6.44 -6.64 -1.48
CA SER A 41 7.36 -5.92 -2.33
C SER A 41 7.65 -6.65 -3.65
N GLY A 42 7.97 -5.90 -4.70
CA GLY A 42 8.43 -6.46 -5.98
C GLY A 42 7.37 -7.27 -6.76
N CYS A 43 6.09 -7.11 -6.43
CA CYS A 43 4.98 -7.85 -7.05
C CYS A 43 4.42 -7.17 -8.32
N ASN A 44 4.96 -5.99 -8.69
CA ASN A 44 4.54 -5.23 -9.86
C ASN A 44 3.03 -4.92 -9.88
N PHE A 45 2.48 -4.53 -8.73
CA PHE A 45 1.06 -4.23 -8.59
C PHE A 45 0.60 -3.01 -9.39
N GLY A 46 1.45 -1.99 -9.50
CA GLY A 46 1.05 -0.67 -9.97
C GLY A 46 -0.08 -0.05 -9.15
N ASP A 47 -0.63 1.05 -9.66
CA ASP A 47 -1.71 1.79 -8.99
C ASP A 47 -3.00 0.97 -8.88
N GLU A 48 -3.33 0.20 -9.92
CA GLU A 48 -4.53 -0.64 -9.93
C GLU A 48 -4.45 -1.75 -8.87
N GLY A 49 -3.30 -2.43 -8.77
CA GLY A 49 -3.09 -3.44 -7.76
C GLY A 49 -3.14 -2.85 -6.35
N LEU A 50 -2.54 -1.68 -6.12
CA LEU A 50 -2.66 -0.97 -4.84
C LEU A 50 -4.13 -0.69 -4.49
N PHE A 51 -4.92 -0.19 -5.44
CA PHE A 51 -6.34 0.10 -5.24
C PHE A 51 -7.13 -1.16 -4.80
N PHE A 52 -6.88 -2.31 -5.43
CA PHE A 52 -7.53 -3.56 -5.03
C PHE A 52 -7.11 -4.05 -3.64
N LEU A 53 -5.84 -3.91 -3.29
CA LEU A 53 -5.29 -4.30 -2.00
C LEU A 53 -5.79 -3.37 -0.88
N ALA A 54 -5.99 -2.09 -1.22
CA ALA A 54 -6.53 -1.07 -0.35
C ALA A 54 -7.84 -1.51 0.29
N GLU A 55 -8.82 -1.94 -0.51
CA GLU A 55 -10.13 -2.34 0.00
C GLU A 55 -10.03 -3.46 1.04
N SER A 56 -9.09 -4.39 0.84
CA SER A 56 -8.81 -5.46 1.81
C SER A 56 -8.21 -4.93 3.11
N LEU A 57 -7.38 -3.88 3.02
CA LEU A 57 -6.79 -3.21 4.16
C LEU A 57 -7.79 -2.34 4.93
N ALA A 58 -8.71 -1.64 4.27
CA ALA A 58 -9.68 -0.74 4.95
C ALA A 58 -10.44 -1.42 6.10
N TYR A 59 -10.78 -2.70 5.93
CA TYR A 59 -11.50 -3.51 6.92
C TYR A 59 -10.61 -4.54 7.64
N ASN A 60 -9.29 -4.47 7.47
CA ASN A 60 -8.37 -5.36 8.16
C ASN A 60 -8.09 -4.84 9.57
N GLN A 61 -8.39 -5.67 10.58
CA GLN A 61 -8.25 -5.33 12.00
C GLN A 61 -7.07 -6.06 12.68
N THR A 62 -6.22 -6.76 11.91
CA THR A 62 -5.14 -7.61 12.44
C THR A 62 -3.78 -7.28 11.87
N LEU A 63 -3.71 -6.80 10.62
CA LEU A 63 -2.46 -6.44 9.97
C LEU A 63 -1.94 -5.11 10.52
N GLU A 64 -0.75 -5.16 11.12
CA GLU A 64 -0.05 -4.04 11.75
C GLU A 64 1.09 -3.53 10.85
N GLU A 65 1.62 -4.36 9.95
CA GLU A 65 2.74 -3.98 9.08
C GLU A 65 2.55 -4.49 7.65
N VAL A 66 2.76 -3.61 6.67
CA VAL A 66 2.73 -3.97 5.25
C VAL A 66 3.83 -3.28 4.46
N SER A 67 4.45 -4.03 3.55
CA SER A 67 5.40 -3.50 2.57
C SER A 67 4.86 -3.64 1.16
N PHE A 68 4.70 -2.50 0.48
CA PHE A 68 4.40 -2.37 -0.94
C PHE A 68 5.62 -1.86 -1.72
N ALA A 69 6.83 -2.08 -1.22
CA ALA A 69 8.03 -1.54 -1.85
C ALA A 69 8.23 -2.06 -3.29
N ALA A 70 8.78 -1.24 -4.17
CA ALA A 70 9.12 -1.63 -5.54
C ALA A 70 7.96 -2.27 -6.34
N ASN A 71 6.77 -1.67 -6.27
CA ASN A 71 5.58 -2.13 -6.98
C ASN A 71 5.17 -1.24 -8.17
N GLY A 72 5.91 -0.17 -8.46
CA GLY A 72 5.57 0.77 -9.53
C GLY A 72 4.36 1.64 -9.22
N ILE A 73 4.11 1.91 -7.93
CA ILE A 73 3.04 2.80 -7.47
C ILE A 73 3.43 4.26 -7.76
N THR A 74 2.52 5.03 -8.32
CA THR A 74 2.71 6.44 -8.67
C THR A 74 1.95 7.36 -7.71
N ALA A 75 2.08 8.68 -7.91
CA ALA A 75 1.31 9.68 -7.19
C ALA A 75 -0.21 9.45 -7.28
N GLU A 76 -0.71 9.04 -8.45
CA GLU A 76 -2.14 8.80 -8.68
C GLU A 76 -2.65 7.61 -7.88
N GLY A 77 -1.87 6.52 -7.81
CA GLY A 77 -2.19 5.37 -6.98
C GLY A 77 -2.29 5.73 -5.50
N ILE A 78 -1.35 6.53 -4.99
CA ILE A 78 -1.37 7.04 -3.61
C ILE A 78 -2.61 7.91 -3.34
N LYS A 79 -2.95 8.80 -4.26
CA LYS A 79 -4.11 9.69 -4.10
C LYS A 79 -5.43 8.92 -4.07
N ALA A 80 -5.56 7.86 -4.87
CA ALA A 80 -6.70 6.96 -4.83
C ALA A 80 -6.79 6.14 -3.53
N PHE A 81 -5.70 6.06 -2.77
CA PHE A 81 -5.56 5.29 -1.53
C PHE A 81 -5.98 6.08 -0.27
N ASP A 82 -6.35 7.36 -0.42
CA ASP A 82 -6.55 8.31 0.68
C ASP A 82 -7.58 7.86 1.71
N SER A 83 -8.84 7.69 1.27
CA SER A 83 -9.96 7.28 2.13
C SER A 83 -9.75 5.94 2.84
N ILE A 84 -8.85 5.11 2.33
CA ILE A 84 -8.65 3.74 2.77
C ILE A 84 -7.65 3.70 3.92
N LEU A 85 -6.54 4.42 3.80
CA LEU A 85 -5.61 4.57 4.92
C LEU A 85 -6.25 5.33 6.08
N GLN A 86 -7.00 6.40 5.82
CA GLN A 86 -7.67 7.17 6.88
C GLN A 86 -8.58 6.32 7.78
N SER A 87 -9.24 5.30 7.22
CA SER A 87 -10.14 4.42 7.97
C SER A 87 -9.45 3.29 8.71
N ASN A 88 -8.23 2.90 8.32
CA ASN A 88 -7.48 1.84 8.98
C ASN A 88 -6.73 2.36 10.21
N ILE A 89 -7.14 1.89 11.39
CA ILE A 89 -6.55 2.24 12.69
C ILE A 89 -5.60 1.15 13.26
N CYS A 90 -5.47 0.02 12.57
CA CYS A 90 -4.67 -1.14 12.99
C CYS A 90 -3.27 -1.12 12.40
N LEU A 91 -3.12 -0.66 11.16
CA LEU A 91 -1.85 -0.59 10.45
C LEU A 91 -0.94 0.45 11.12
N ARG A 92 0.23 0.00 11.57
CA ARG A 92 1.26 0.79 12.27
C ARG A 92 2.44 1.11 11.38
N THR A 93 2.84 0.18 10.51
CA THR A 93 3.99 0.36 9.62
C THR A 93 3.57 0.20 8.16
N LEU A 94 3.86 1.23 7.36
CA LEU A 94 3.68 1.22 5.91
C LEU A 94 5.01 1.47 5.22
N ASN A 95 5.44 0.54 4.37
CA ASN A 95 6.61 0.71 3.51
C ASN A 95 6.19 0.82 2.04
N ILE A 96 6.51 1.95 1.42
CA ILE A 96 6.26 2.21 -0.01
C ILE A 96 7.54 2.63 -0.74
N SER A 97 8.70 2.25 -0.19
CA SER A 97 10.01 2.53 -0.77
C SER A 97 10.14 1.99 -2.20
N GLY A 98 10.93 2.64 -3.05
CA GLY A 98 11.17 2.18 -4.42
C GLY A 98 9.98 2.33 -5.36
N ASN A 99 9.00 3.19 -5.02
CA ASN A 99 7.87 3.52 -5.87
C ASN A 99 7.98 4.98 -6.35
N PRO A 100 7.75 5.27 -7.64
CA PRO A 100 7.87 6.61 -8.21
C PRO A 100 6.68 7.51 -7.84
N ILE A 101 6.45 7.74 -6.55
CA ILE A 101 5.32 8.54 -6.07
C ILE A 101 5.58 10.06 -6.19
N GLY A 102 6.84 10.49 -6.23
CA GLY A 102 7.23 11.89 -6.38
C GLY A 102 6.72 12.81 -5.26
N ASP A 103 6.95 14.11 -5.44
CA ASP A 103 6.56 15.14 -4.48
C ASP A 103 5.05 15.23 -4.27
N ASP A 104 4.26 15.07 -5.34
CA ASP A 104 2.81 15.09 -5.28
C ASP A 104 2.26 13.91 -4.47
N GLY A 105 2.77 12.70 -4.68
CA GLY A 105 2.38 11.52 -3.92
C GLY A 105 2.78 11.63 -2.45
N ALA A 106 3.97 12.15 -2.16
CA ALA A 106 4.39 12.40 -0.77
C ALA A 106 3.51 13.44 -0.07
N LYS A 107 3.10 14.50 -0.77
CA LYS A 107 2.14 15.47 -0.23
C LYS A 107 0.79 14.83 0.07
N SER A 108 0.26 14.01 -0.85
CA SER A 108 -0.97 13.24 -0.60
C SER A 108 -0.82 12.32 0.62
N LEU A 109 0.30 11.65 0.80
CA LEU A 109 0.54 10.85 2.01
C LEU A 109 0.56 11.68 3.28
N CYS A 110 1.17 12.87 3.26
CA CYS A 110 1.13 13.77 4.41
C CYS A 110 -0.31 14.16 4.77
N ASP A 111 -1.13 14.48 3.76
CA ASP A 111 -2.54 14.84 3.98
C ASP A 111 -3.34 13.64 4.53
N ILE A 112 -3.14 12.43 3.99
CA ILE A 112 -3.73 11.17 4.48
C ILE A 112 -3.37 10.92 5.94
N LEU A 113 -2.08 11.09 6.27
CA LEU A 113 -1.54 10.79 7.59
C LEU A 113 -1.87 11.86 8.63
N ALA A 114 -2.25 13.07 8.22
CA ALA A 114 -2.67 14.12 9.14
C ALA A 114 -3.90 13.70 9.96
N ASP A 115 -4.81 12.95 9.36
CA ASP A 115 -6.04 12.44 10.00
C ASP A 115 -5.94 10.96 10.44
N ASN A 116 -4.89 10.24 10.01
CA ASN A 116 -4.69 8.85 10.39
C ASN A 116 -3.99 8.72 11.77
N ILE A 117 -4.66 8.06 12.71
CA ILE A 117 -4.11 7.77 14.06
C ILE A 117 -3.45 6.38 14.17
N GLY A 118 -3.45 5.63 13.08
CA GLY A 118 -2.98 4.25 12.99
C GLY A 118 -1.47 4.18 12.82
N ILE A 119 -1.00 4.76 11.72
CA ILE A 119 0.36 4.63 11.20
C ILE A 119 1.32 5.40 12.11
N GLN A 120 2.34 4.69 12.58
CA GLN A 120 3.42 5.19 13.44
C GLN A 120 4.74 5.23 12.69
N LYS A 121 4.87 4.47 11.59
CA LYS A 121 6.09 4.37 10.80
C LYS A 121 5.77 4.33 9.31
N LEU A 122 6.33 5.29 8.58
CA LEU A 122 6.28 5.36 7.12
C LEU A 122 7.70 5.24 6.55
N GLN A 123 7.89 4.38 5.54
CA GLN A 123 9.16 4.26 4.83
C GLN A 123 9.01 4.69 3.37
N LEU A 124 9.78 5.72 2.98
CA LEU A 124 9.75 6.38 1.67
C LEU A 124 11.10 6.34 0.94
N ASN A 125 11.96 5.35 1.19
CA ASN A 125 13.28 5.34 0.56
C ASN A 125 13.15 5.21 -0.96
N SER A 126 13.95 5.97 -1.74
CA SER A 126 13.94 5.90 -3.21
C SER A 126 12.55 6.07 -3.83
N THR A 127 11.86 7.16 -3.49
CA THR A 127 10.49 7.46 -3.95
C THR A 127 10.40 8.66 -4.90
N ASP A 128 11.51 9.00 -5.56
CA ASP A 128 11.64 10.14 -6.48
C ASP A 128 11.27 11.51 -5.87
N LEU A 129 11.52 11.67 -4.57
CA LEU A 129 11.29 12.95 -3.87
C LEU A 129 12.38 13.96 -4.21
N GLY A 130 11.95 15.20 -4.46
CA GLY A 130 12.78 16.39 -4.42
C GLY A 130 13.34 16.63 -3.02
N ASP A 131 14.44 17.36 -2.94
CA ASP A 131 15.18 17.55 -1.69
C ASP A 131 14.38 18.32 -0.61
N GLU A 132 13.44 19.17 -1.00
CA GLU A 132 12.56 19.90 -0.08
C GLU A 132 11.56 18.98 0.63
N VAL A 133 10.99 18.01 -0.09
CA VAL A 133 9.95 17.10 0.45
C VAL A 133 10.55 16.03 1.37
N LYS A 134 11.81 15.63 1.14
CA LYS A 134 12.55 14.74 2.05
C LYS A 134 12.59 15.30 3.48
N ILE A 135 12.74 16.62 3.65
CA ILE A 135 12.83 17.26 4.97
C ILE A 135 11.49 17.16 5.73
N PHE A 136 10.36 17.27 5.02
CA PHE A 136 9.03 17.16 5.63
C PHE A 136 8.70 15.73 6.07
N SER A 137 9.09 14.72 5.29
CA SER A 137 8.80 13.32 5.65
C SER A 137 9.59 12.83 6.87
N PHE A 138 10.80 13.34 7.12
CA PHE A 138 11.56 13.04 8.35
C PHE A 138 10.89 13.54 9.65
N LYS A 139 10.03 14.58 9.57
CA LYS A 139 9.30 15.07 10.75
C LYS A 139 8.18 14.14 11.21
N LEU A 140 7.69 13.26 10.34
CA LEU A 140 6.69 12.24 10.71
C LEU A 140 7.34 10.99 11.32
N THR A 141 8.67 10.92 11.40
CA THR A 141 9.38 9.70 11.83
C THR A 141 9.86 9.71 13.29
N HIS A 142 9.62 10.76 14.09
CA HIS A 142 10.00 10.77 15.52
C HIS A 142 9.01 11.56 16.38
#